data_AF-A0A2H9P0N0-F1
#
_entry.id   AF-A0A2H9P0N0-F1
#
_cell.length_a   1.000
_cell.length_b   1.000
_cell.length_c   1.000
_cell.angle_alpha   90.00
_cell.angle_beta   90.00
_cell.angle_gamma   90.00
#
_symmetry.space_group_name_H-M   'P 1'
#
loop_
_entity.id
_entity.type
_entity.pdbx_description
1 polymer ?
#
loop_
_entity_poly.entity_id
_entity_poly.type
_entity_poly.pdbx_seq_one_letter_code
_entity_poly.pdbx_strand_id
1 'polypeptide(L)'
;MNLFTDKIGSTTLDFQAGQFEGNMAMTSHTTDPAKIHLSFAKNVLANTESLATIQLLNSAGSPVYAKNDVLIKIVSNNESVLKIPEEIVIERGEYFNTFKLESQNEGQIELALLSDDLPLAKYDINIVDLSPIISLDLLGGMNWNERIEAKISVTIPKIETSLNGFNVEWIVEGGEVLQNDDKTNSNGVAMMNILANDKDTIIISATVSGNGLSSSTISKTAQILNMPIDEIHEEQKQEMVLDSSNIVYIIIPIAIGIILFILKRTEKLDEILEKIGIGEKIEDIKEKLSNIRNR
;
A
#
# COMPACT_ATOMS: atom_id res chain seq x y z
N MET A 1 19.58 -24.41 53.92
CA MET A 1 18.24 -23.83 54.13
C MET A 1 17.53 -23.87 52.78
N ASN A 2 16.51 -24.72 52.63
CA ASN A 2 15.73 -24.80 51.40
C ASN A 2 14.59 -23.80 51.49
N LEU A 3 14.66 -22.72 50.72
CA LEU A 3 13.66 -21.65 50.68
C LEU A 3 12.74 -21.86 49.47
N PHE A 4 11.91 -22.90 49.54
CA PHE A 4 10.81 -23.08 48.59
C PHE A 4 9.52 -22.58 49.22
N THR A 5 8.74 -21.80 48.46
CA THR A 5 7.39 -21.35 48.83
C THR A 5 6.41 -21.79 47.76
N ASP A 6 5.26 -22.28 48.20
CA ASP A 6 4.09 -22.69 47.41
C ASP A 6 3.15 -21.50 47.11
N LYS A 7 3.48 -20.29 47.59
CA LYS A 7 2.72 -19.06 47.36
C LYS A 7 3.62 -17.93 46.89
N ILE A 8 3.12 -17.17 45.91
CA ILE A 8 3.70 -15.89 45.48
C ILE A 8 3.52 -14.86 46.60
N GLY A 9 4.55 -14.07 46.88
CA GLY A 9 4.51 -13.03 47.89
C GLY A 9 5.87 -12.42 48.18
N SER A 10 5.86 -11.38 49.01
CA SER A 10 7.06 -10.75 49.56
C SER A 10 7.24 -11.14 51.02
N THR A 11 8.49 -11.23 51.46
CA THR A 11 8.86 -11.42 52.86
C THR A 11 10.17 -10.71 53.16
N THR A 12 10.48 -10.53 54.43
CA THR A 12 11.78 -10.00 54.89
C THR A 12 12.47 -11.11 55.66
N LEU A 13 13.70 -11.43 55.25
CA LEU A 13 14.58 -12.33 55.96
C LEU A 13 15.49 -11.51 56.87
N ASP A 14 15.25 -11.56 58.16
CA ASP A 14 16.13 -10.99 59.17
C ASP A 14 17.22 -12.01 59.56
N PHE A 15 18.47 -11.58 59.64
CA PHE A 15 19.60 -12.41 60.03
C PHE A 15 20.55 -11.70 60.99
N GLN A 16 21.18 -12.47 61.87
CA GLN A 16 22.13 -11.96 62.85
C GLN A 16 23.39 -12.82 62.88
N ALA A 17 24.56 -12.18 62.76
CA ALA A 17 25.87 -12.81 62.87
C ALA A 17 26.70 -12.10 63.93
N GLY A 18 26.69 -12.63 65.16
CA GLY A 18 27.29 -11.96 66.31
C GLY A 18 26.52 -10.68 66.64
N GLN A 19 27.20 -9.53 66.61
CA GLN A 19 26.62 -8.21 66.89
C GLN A 19 26.01 -7.54 65.64
N PHE A 20 26.14 -8.16 64.46
CA PHE A 20 25.65 -7.60 63.21
C PHE A 20 24.27 -8.15 62.90
N GLU A 21 23.29 -7.25 62.85
CA GLU A 21 21.95 -7.53 62.33
C GLU A 21 21.85 -7.03 60.89
N GLY A 22 21.15 -7.80 60.06
CA GLY A 22 20.84 -7.43 58.69
C GLY A 22 19.45 -7.93 58.33
N ASN A 23 18.86 -7.30 57.33
CA ASN A 23 17.63 -7.77 56.73
C ASN A 23 17.77 -7.83 55.20
N MET A 24 16.99 -8.68 54.59
CA MET A 24 16.92 -8.86 53.14
C MET A 24 15.48 -9.01 52.72
N ALA A 25 15.00 -8.13 51.86
CA ALA A 25 13.71 -8.32 51.21
C ALA A 25 13.81 -9.45 50.18
N MET A 26 12.85 -10.36 50.21
CA MET A 26 12.73 -11.47 49.28
C MET A 26 11.35 -11.43 48.59
N THR A 27 11.32 -11.75 47.32
CA THR A 27 10.08 -11.86 46.53
C THR A 27 10.06 -13.20 45.82
N SER A 28 8.95 -13.91 45.93
CA SER A 28 8.74 -15.17 45.22
C SER A 28 7.88 -14.96 43.99
N HIS A 29 8.17 -15.71 42.93
CA HIS A 29 7.48 -15.65 41.65
C HIS A 29 6.98 -17.04 41.27
N THR A 30 5.91 -17.10 40.47
CA THR A 30 5.43 -18.38 39.95
C THR A 30 6.33 -18.86 38.82
N THR A 31 6.39 -20.18 38.63
CA THR A 31 6.94 -20.84 37.45
C THR A 31 5.85 -21.29 36.49
N ASP A 32 4.62 -20.83 36.70
CA ASP A 32 3.50 -20.98 35.78
C ASP A 32 3.38 -19.75 34.86
N PRO A 33 2.78 -19.93 33.67
CA PRO A 33 2.31 -18.81 32.86
C PRO A 33 1.45 -17.86 33.69
N ALA A 34 1.80 -16.58 33.67
CA ALA A 34 1.06 -15.52 34.36
C ALA A 34 0.66 -14.38 33.42
N LYS A 35 1.31 -14.27 32.24
CA LYS A 35 1.06 -13.23 31.24
C LYS A 35 1.30 -13.78 29.83
N ILE A 36 0.60 -13.20 28.87
CA ILE A 36 0.84 -13.37 27.44
C ILE A 36 1.58 -12.13 26.93
N HIS A 37 2.59 -12.32 26.08
CA HIS A 37 3.28 -11.23 25.41
C HIS A 37 3.26 -11.41 23.89
N LEU A 38 2.84 -10.38 23.16
CA LEU A 38 2.93 -10.30 21.70
C LEU A 38 4.14 -9.46 21.28
N SER A 39 5.00 -10.03 20.45
CA SER A 39 6.10 -9.32 19.79
C SER A 39 5.86 -9.26 18.28
N PHE A 40 6.01 -8.08 17.70
CA PHE A 40 5.83 -7.80 16.27
C PHE A 40 6.68 -6.60 15.84
N ALA A 41 6.82 -6.38 14.53
CA ALA A 41 7.55 -5.23 14.01
C ALA A 41 6.82 -3.92 14.36
N LYS A 42 7.57 -2.91 14.86
CA LYS A 42 7.00 -1.62 15.28
C LYS A 42 6.17 -0.92 14.19
N ASN A 43 6.62 -1.02 12.94
CA ASN A 43 5.90 -0.52 11.78
C ASN A 43 5.63 -1.71 10.86
N VAL A 44 4.37 -2.09 10.73
CA VAL A 44 3.93 -3.09 9.75
C VAL A 44 3.60 -2.35 8.46
N LEU A 45 4.07 -2.83 7.31
CA LEU A 45 3.78 -2.19 6.03
C LEU A 45 2.44 -2.68 5.49
N ALA A 46 1.63 -1.80 4.92
CA ALA A 46 0.43 -2.20 4.20
C ALA A 46 0.79 -3.09 3.00
N ASN A 47 -0.12 -4.00 2.61
CA ASN A 47 0.06 -4.94 1.51
C ASN A 47 1.29 -5.86 1.65
N THR A 48 1.64 -6.25 2.88
CA THR A 48 2.77 -7.16 3.14
C THR A 48 2.39 -8.28 4.11
N GLU A 49 3.22 -9.32 4.15
CA GLU A 49 3.19 -10.32 5.22
C GLU A 49 4.31 -10.04 6.21
N SER A 50 3.99 -10.11 7.51
CA SER A 50 5.00 -10.07 8.57
C SER A 50 4.75 -11.19 9.59
N LEU A 51 5.68 -11.38 10.52
CA LEU A 51 5.56 -12.38 11.58
C LEU A 51 5.32 -11.70 12.93
N ALA A 52 4.44 -12.31 13.71
CA ALA A 52 4.25 -12.01 15.12
C ALA A 52 4.50 -13.26 15.95
N THR A 53 5.00 -13.06 17.17
CA THR A 53 5.26 -14.15 18.12
C THR A 53 4.51 -13.88 19.41
N ILE A 54 3.73 -14.86 19.85
CA ILE A 54 3.12 -14.85 21.17
C ILE A 54 3.95 -15.73 22.10
N GLN A 55 4.22 -15.23 23.31
CA GLN A 55 5.04 -15.89 24.32
C GLN A 55 4.31 -15.93 25.67
N LEU A 56 4.51 -17.01 26.42
CA LEU A 56 4.08 -17.14 27.81
C LEU A 56 5.18 -16.63 28.74
N LEU A 57 4.80 -15.72 29.64
CA LEU A 57 5.71 -15.17 30.65
C LEU A 57 5.20 -15.49 32.06
N ASN A 58 6.13 -15.72 32.97
CA ASN A 58 5.84 -15.87 34.40
C ASN A 58 5.60 -14.51 35.08
N SER A 59 5.35 -14.52 36.41
CA SER A 59 5.10 -13.27 37.14
C SER A 59 6.31 -12.32 37.22
N ALA A 60 7.52 -12.81 36.95
CA ALA A 60 8.74 -12.01 36.84
C ALA A 60 8.99 -11.48 35.40
N GLY A 61 8.12 -11.83 34.44
CA GLY A 61 8.27 -11.44 33.03
C GLY A 61 9.27 -12.30 32.24
N SER A 62 9.72 -13.44 32.79
CA SER A 62 10.59 -14.38 32.08
C SER A 62 9.78 -15.42 31.30
N PRO A 63 10.22 -15.85 30.11
CA PRO A 63 9.58 -16.93 29.36
C PRO A 63 9.41 -18.21 30.17
N VAL A 64 8.29 -18.90 29.98
CA VAL A 64 7.96 -20.09 30.76
C VAL A 64 7.22 -21.12 29.90
N TYR A 65 7.64 -22.38 30.02
CA TYR A 65 7.06 -23.49 29.27
C TYR A 65 5.63 -23.81 29.72
N ALA A 66 4.76 -24.03 28.75
CA ALA A 66 3.38 -24.43 28.94
C ALA A 66 3.31 -25.83 29.57
N LYS A 67 2.62 -25.95 30.70
CA LYS A 67 2.40 -27.25 31.37
C LYS A 67 1.36 -28.12 30.65
N ASN A 68 0.43 -27.47 29.95
CA ASN A 68 -0.60 -28.03 29.07
C ASN A 68 -0.72 -27.13 27.84
N ASP A 69 -1.40 -27.59 26.79
CA ASP A 69 -1.69 -26.75 25.63
C ASP A 69 -2.44 -25.47 26.06
N VAL A 70 -1.95 -24.31 25.61
CA VAL A 70 -2.56 -23.01 25.91
C VAL A 70 -3.21 -22.49 24.64
N LEU A 71 -4.54 -22.57 24.59
CA LEU A 71 -5.34 -21.93 23.55
C LEU A 71 -5.39 -20.42 23.79
N ILE A 72 -5.05 -19.64 22.77
CA ILE A 72 -5.09 -18.19 22.80
C ILE A 72 -5.97 -17.73 21.65
N LYS A 73 -7.10 -17.08 21.99
CA LYS A 73 -7.97 -16.42 21.02
C LYS A 73 -7.45 -15.02 20.74
N ILE A 74 -7.42 -14.66 19.47
CA ILE A 74 -6.93 -13.38 18.98
C ILE A 74 -8.13 -12.63 18.39
N VAL A 75 -8.40 -11.45 18.91
CA VAL A 75 -9.51 -10.59 18.46
C VAL A 75 -8.94 -9.30 17.90
N SER A 76 -9.24 -9.01 16.64
CA SER A 76 -8.94 -7.72 15.99
C SER A 76 -10.19 -6.86 15.96
N ASN A 77 -10.02 -5.55 16.12
CA ASN A 77 -11.10 -4.59 15.92
C ASN A 77 -11.35 -4.26 14.44
N ASN A 78 -10.46 -4.65 13.51
CA ASN A 78 -10.61 -4.36 12.09
C ASN A 78 -9.85 -5.34 11.18
N GLU A 79 -10.55 -6.34 10.65
CA GLU A 79 -10.00 -7.34 9.73
C GLU A 79 -9.74 -6.80 8.31
N SER A 80 -10.38 -5.69 7.92
CA SER A 80 -10.10 -5.06 6.62
C SER A 80 -8.72 -4.39 6.56
N VAL A 81 -8.09 -4.17 7.72
CA VAL A 81 -6.75 -3.55 7.82
C VAL A 81 -5.70 -4.64 8.05
N LEU A 82 -5.97 -5.58 8.96
CA LEU A 82 -5.07 -6.69 9.27
C LEU A 82 -5.83 -7.99 9.43
N LYS A 83 -5.46 -8.99 8.63
CA LYS A 83 -5.96 -10.35 8.75
C LYS A 83 -4.97 -11.19 9.56
N ILE A 84 -5.52 -11.90 10.54
CA ILE A 84 -4.79 -12.71 11.53
C ILE A 84 -5.60 -13.98 11.82
N PRO A 85 -4.98 -15.07 12.28
CA PRO A 85 -5.71 -16.23 12.75
C PRO A 85 -6.56 -15.88 13.98
N GLU A 86 -7.77 -16.43 14.07
CA GLU A 86 -8.67 -16.24 15.22
C GLU A 86 -8.16 -16.94 16.49
N GLU A 87 -7.36 -18.00 16.33
CA GLU A 87 -6.82 -18.77 17.43
C GLU A 87 -5.41 -19.28 17.12
N ILE A 88 -4.62 -19.41 18.18
CA ILE A 88 -3.33 -20.09 18.17
C ILE A 88 -3.22 -20.99 19.41
N VAL A 89 -2.41 -22.03 19.31
CA VAL A 89 -2.12 -22.93 20.44
C VAL A 89 -0.63 -22.90 20.73
N ILE A 90 -0.25 -22.61 21.96
CA ILE A 90 1.11 -22.90 22.44
C ILE A 90 1.07 -24.30 23.02
N GLU A 91 1.72 -25.24 22.33
CA GLU A 91 1.73 -26.65 22.72
C GLU A 91 2.40 -26.86 24.08
N ARG A 92 1.98 -27.90 24.79
CA ARG A 92 2.65 -28.34 26.00
C ARG A 92 4.15 -28.55 25.75
N GLY A 93 4.96 -27.97 26.63
CA GLY A 93 6.41 -28.05 26.52
C GLY A 93 7.02 -26.96 25.63
N GLU A 94 6.21 -26.09 25.03
CA GLU A 94 6.64 -24.87 24.35
C GLU A 94 6.32 -23.63 25.18
N TYR A 95 6.97 -22.50 24.90
CA TYR A 95 6.68 -21.22 25.56
C TYR A 95 6.25 -20.12 24.58
N PHE A 96 6.21 -20.42 23.28
CA PHE A 96 5.84 -19.47 22.24
C PHE A 96 5.20 -20.15 21.03
N ASN A 97 4.53 -19.35 20.21
CA ASN A 97 4.13 -19.72 18.85
C ASN A 97 4.23 -18.47 17.95
N THR A 98 4.57 -18.68 16.68
CA THR A 98 4.73 -17.62 15.67
C THR A 98 3.70 -17.79 14.56
N PHE A 99 3.05 -16.70 14.17
CA PHE A 99 2.04 -16.68 13.13
C PHE A 99 2.22 -15.47 12.21
N LYS A 100 1.54 -15.52 11.06
CA LYS A 100 1.58 -14.46 10.06
C LYS A 100 0.59 -13.35 10.38
N LEU A 101 1.01 -12.12 10.09
CA LEU A 101 0.15 -10.95 10.00
C LEU A 101 0.03 -10.58 8.51
N GLU A 102 -1.18 -10.63 7.96
CA GLU A 102 -1.49 -10.25 6.57
C GLU A 102 -2.08 -8.83 6.57
N SER A 103 -1.24 -7.80 6.39
CA SER A 103 -1.68 -6.40 6.36
C SER A 103 -2.21 -6.03 4.98
N GLN A 104 -3.42 -5.49 4.93
CA GLN A 104 -4.11 -5.14 3.69
C GLN A 104 -4.11 -3.64 3.44
N ASN A 105 -4.48 -2.85 4.44
CA ASN A 105 -4.62 -1.40 4.32
C ASN A 105 -3.83 -0.69 5.42
N GLU A 106 -3.53 0.59 5.22
CA GLU A 106 -3.02 1.42 6.32
C GLU A 106 -4.09 1.64 7.39
N GLY A 107 -3.63 1.81 8.63
CA GLY A 107 -4.52 2.07 9.76
C GLY A 107 -3.94 1.65 11.09
N GLN A 108 -4.62 2.08 12.15
CA GLN A 108 -4.34 1.64 13.51
C GLN A 108 -5.40 0.63 13.94
N ILE A 109 -4.96 -0.48 14.51
CA ILE A 109 -5.83 -1.52 15.05
C ILE A 109 -5.48 -1.81 16.52
N GLU A 110 -6.46 -2.31 17.27
CA GLU A 110 -6.25 -2.90 18.59
C GLU A 110 -6.43 -4.41 18.47
N LEU A 111 -5.43 -5.18 18.91
CA LEU A 111 -5.50 -6.63 19.08
C LEU A 111 -5.68 -6.98 20.55
N ALA A 112 -6.58 -7.90 20.83
CA ALA A 112 -6.81 -8.48 22.15
C ALA A 112 -6.48 -9.98 22.15
N LEU A 113 -5.72 -10.43 23.14
CA LEU A 113 -5.35 -11.82 23.35
C LEU A 113 -6.07 -12.37 24.59
N LEU A 114 -6.82 -13.46 24.41
CA LEU A 114 -7.63 -14.09 25.45
C LEU A 114 -7.23 -15.55 25.64
N SER A 115 -7.09 -15.97 26.89
CA SER A 115 -6.92 -17.38 27.28
C SER A 115 -7.58 -17.58 28.64
N ASP A 116 -8.05 -18.79 28.93
CA ASP A 116 -8.95 -19.05 30.08
C ASP A 116 -8.32 -18.70 31.44
N ASP A 117 -7.01 -18.95 31.60
CA ASP A 117 -6.29 -18.78 32.87
C ASP A 117 -5.29 -17.62 32.86
N LEU A 118 -5.31 -16.76 31.83
CA LEU A 118 -4.37 -15.64 31.70
C LEU A 118 -5.10 -14.30 31.59
N PRO A 119 -4.55 -13.23 32.18
CA PRO A 119 -5.11 -11.89 32.02
C PRO A 119 -5.19 -11.49 30.54
N LEU A 120 -6.26 -10.77 30.18
CA LEU A 120 -6.42 -10.13 28.87
C LEU A 120 -5.20 -9.24 28.58
N ALA A 121 -4.59 -9.45 27.41
CA ALA A 121 -3.54 -8.58 26.89
C ALA A 121 -4.04 -7.82 25.66
N LYS A 122 -3.66 -6.55 25.54
CA LYS A 122 -4.04 -5.67 24.42
C LYS A 122 -2.82 -5.02 23.79
N TYR A 123 -2.86 -4.86 22.47
CA TYR A 123 -1.77 -4.31 21.66
C TYR A 123 -2.30 -3.40 20.57
N ASP A 124 -1.72 -2.21 20.44
CA ASP A 124 -1.96 -1.35 19.29
C ASP A 124 -0.95 -1.67 18.19
N ILE A 125 -1.44 -1.93 16.97
CA ILE A 125 -0.60 -2.13 15.79
C ILE A 125 -0.86 -0.99 14.81
N ASN A 126 0.22 -0.34 14.39
CA ASN A 126 0.20 0.68 13.37
C ASN A 126 0.68 0.11 12.04
N ILE A 127 -0.20 0.12 11.04
CA ILE A 127 0.07 -0.33 9.68
C ILE A 127 0.21 0.90 8.80
N VAL A 128 1.37 1.05 8.19
CA VAL A 128 1.71 2.24 7.40
C VAL A 128 1.81 1.88 5.93
N ASP A 129 1.19 2.71 5.09
CA ASP A 129 1.47 2.69 3.66
C ASP A 129 2.63 3.66 3.36
N LEU A 130 3.65 3.13 2.69
CA LEU A 130 4.79 3.89 2.21
C LEU A 130 4.73 3.88 0.68
N SER A 131 4.39 5.02 0.12
CA SER A 131 4.45 5.29 -1.32
C SER A 131 5.60 6.26 -1.61
N PRO A 132 6.35 6.07 -2.71
CA PRO A 132 7.38 7.03 -3.13
C PRO A 132 6.76 8.36 -3.54
N ILE A 133 7.42 9.46 -3.22
CA ILE A 133 7.10 10.77 -3.78
C ILE A 133 7.84 10.91 -5.10
N ILE A 134 7.11 11.20 -6.17
CA ILE A 134 7.67 11.25 -7.52
C ILE A 134 7.42 12.61 -8.18
N SER A 135 8.37 13.04 -9.02
CA SER A 135 8.25 14.24 -9.86
C SER A 135 8.63 13.94 -11.30
N LEU A 136 7.86 14.48 -12.25
CA LEU A 136 8.08 14.31 -13.68
C LEU A 136 8.39 15.64 -14.36
N ASP A 137 9.61 15.74 -14.89
CA ASP A 137 10.07 16.89 -15.65
C ASP A 137 10.17 16.54 -17.13
N LEU A 138 9.76 17.49 -17.97
CA LEU A 138 9.91 17.39 -19.42
C LEU A 138 10.93 18.43 -19.83
N LEU A 139 11.98 17.99 -20.51
CA LEU A 139 13.13 18.77 -20.94
C LEU A 139 13.20 18.74 -22.48
N GLY A 140 13.86 19.75 -23.07
CA GLY A 140 13.92 19.94 -24.53
C GLY A 140 12.98 21.04 -25.04
N GLY A 141 13.01 21.31 -26.35
CA GLY A 141 12.33 22.47 -26.95
C GLY A 141 10.83 22.32 -27.20
N MET A 142 10.23 21.14 -26.96
CA MET A 142 8.82 20.83 -27.20
C MET A 142 8.35 21.20 -28.62
N ASN A 143 9.24 21.17 -29.62
CA ASN A 143 8.86 21.40 -31.01
C ASN A 143 8.56 20.09 -31.73
N TRP A 144 7.80 20.17 -32.83
CA TRP A 144 7.54 19.04 -33.71
C TRP A 144 8.84 18.44 -34.23
N ASN A 145 8.90 17.10 -34.27
CA ASN A 145 10.06 16.32 -34.66
C ASN A 145 11.34 16.64 -33.83
N GLU A 146 11.17 17.23 -32.65
CA GLU A 146 12.23 17.41 -31.66
C GLU A 146 12.15 16.31 -30.61
N ARG A 147 13.31 16.01 -30.03
CA ARG A 147 13.40 15.10 -28.90
C ARG A 147 12.92 15.80 -27.63
N ILE A 148 12.04 15.12 -26.90
CA ILE A 148 11.62 15.45 -25.55
C ILE A 148 12.24 14.43 -24.61
N GLU A 149 12.89 14.91 -23.55
CA GLU A 149 13.41 14.06 -22.47
C GLU A 149 12.48 14.15 -21.27
N ALA A 150 11.89 13.03 -20.87
CA ALA A 150 11.10 12.89 -19.67
C ALA A 150 11.96 12.33 -18.55
N LYS A 151 12.09 13.07 -17.45
CA LYS A 151 12.87 12.69 -16.27
C LYS A 151 11.95 12.47 -15.09
N ILE A 152 11.87 11.23 -14.60
CA ILE A 152 11.22 10.92 -13.32
C ILE A 152 12.26 10.96 -12.20
N SER A 153 11.93 11.58 -11.09
CA SER A 153 12.74 11.56 -9.85
C SER A 153 11.91 10.99 -8.71
N VAL A 154 12.51 10.12 -7.90
CA VAL A 154 11.88 9.37 -6.81
C VAL A 154 12.52 9.74 -5.48
N THR A 155 11.70 9.98 -4.46
CA THR A 155 12.14 10.25 -3.09
C THR A 155 11.25 9.55 -2.07
N ILE A 156 11.82 9.15 -0.93
CA ILE A 156 11.07 8.50 0.15
C ILE A 156 11.46 9.20 1.46
N PRO A 157 10.73 10.25 1.89
CA PRO A 157 11.17 11.08 3.01
C PRO A 157 11.07 10.38 4.37
N LYS A 158 10.29 9.29 4.47
CA LYS A 158 10.02 8.61 5.74
C LYS A 158 11.10 7.60 6.15
N ILE A 159 11.95 7.15 5.23
CA ILE A 159 12.98 6.14 5.49
C ILE A 159 14.25 6.39 4.66
N GLU A 160 15.41 6.08 5.23
CA GLU A 160 16.67 6.01 4.49
C GLU A 160 16.72 4.65 3.76
N THR A 161 16.55 4.67 2.44
CA THR A 161 16.56 3.47 1.62
C THR A 161 17.22 3.74 0.28
N SER A 162 17.66 2.68 -0.40
CA SER A 162 18.20 2.80 -1.74
C SER A 162 17.11 3.29 -2.69
N LEU A 163 17.42 4.33 -3.47
CA LEU A 163 16.56 4.82 -4.54
C LEU A 163 16.81 4.07 -5.87
N ASN A 164 17.70 3.09 -5.86
CA ASN A 164 18.05 2.28 -7.03
C ASN A 164 17.03 1.15 -7.24
N GLY A 165 16.72 0.87 -8.51
CA GLY A 165 15.98 -0.33 -8.91
C GLY A 165 14.47 -0.27 -8.70
N PHE A 166 13.86 0.89 -8.47
CA PHE A 166 12.40 1.03 -8.58
C PHE A 166 12.00 0.81 -10.04
N ASN A 167 11.01 -0.05 -10.27
CA ASN A 167 10.46 -0.26 -11.60
C ASN A 167 9.67 0.98 -12.02
N VAL A 168 9.83 1.39 -13.29
CA VAL A 168 9.15 2.53 -13.89
C VAL A 168 8.43 2.06 -15.15
N GLU A 169 7.10 2.10 -15.11
CA GLU A 169 6.24 1.84 -16.25
C GLU A 169 5.85 3.17 -16.90
N TRP A 170 6.13 3.31 -18.19
CA TRP A 170 5.88 4.53 -18.96
C TRP A 170 4.71 4.33 -19.92
N ILE A 171 3.83 5.33 -20.00
CA ILE A 171 2.75 5.41 -20.99
C ILE A 171 2.88 6.75 -21.71
N VAL A 172 2.94 6.71 -23.04
CA VAL A 172 3.09 7.89 -23.90
C VAL A 172 1.99 7.94 -24.94
N GLU A 173 1.38 9.12 -25.07
CA GLU A 173 0.43 9.44 -26.14
C GLU A 173 0.93 10.68 -26.88
N GLY A 174 0.92 10.67 -28.22
CA GLY A 174 1.36 11.81 -29.04
C GLY A 174 2.87 11.94 -29.25
N GLY A 175 3.59 10.83 -29.11
CA GLY A 175 5.00 10.74 -29.45
C GLY A 175 5.46 9.30 -29.67
N GLU A 176 6.62 9.13 -30.28
CA GLU A 176 7.29 7.83 -30.44
C GLU A 176 8.38 7.66 -29.38
N VAL A 177 8.30 6.59 -28.58
CA VAL A 177 9.32 6.28 -27.57
C VAL A 177 10.57 5.78 -28.27
N LEU A 178 11.67 6.52 -28.15
CA LEU A 178 12.97 6.14 -28.74
C LEU A 178 13.78 5.25 -27.80
N GLN A 179 13.76 5.58 -26.50
CA GLN A 179 14.49 4.88 -25.45
C GLN A 179 13.86 5.18 -24.10
N ASN A 180 13.88 4.24 -23.17
CA ASN A 180 13.49 4.45 -21.78
C ASN A 180 14.33 3.63 -20.81
N ASP A 181 14.44 4.15 -19.59
CA ASP A 181 14.87 3.41 -18.41
C ASP A 181 13.63 2.80 -17.75
N ASP A 182 13.60 1.48 -17.61
CA ASP A 182 12.55 0.73 -16.91
C ASP A 182 12.78 0.68 -15.40
N LYS A 183 13.93 1.19 -14.93
CA LYS A 183 14.33 1.23 -13.52
C LYS A 183 15.04 2.53 -13.15
N THR A 184 14.87 2.96 -11.91
CA THR A 184 15.64 4.08 -11.36
C THR A 184 17.09 3.69 -11.10
N ASN A 185 17.99 4.66 -11.26
CA ASN A 185 19.40 4.56 -10.86
C ASN A 185 19.61 4.89 -9.37
N SER A 186 20.88 4.93 -8.91
CA SER A 186 21.23 5.22 -7.51
C SER A 186 20.75 6.57 -6.97
N ASN A 187 20.46 7.53 -7.86
CA ASN A 187 19.96 8.85 -7.49
C ASN A 187 18.42 8.91 -7.51
N GLY A 188 17.74 7.78 -7.74
CA GLY A 188 16.27 7.74 -7.84
C GLY A 188 15.75 8.31 -9.15
N VAL A 189 16.56 8.35 -10.21
CA VAL A 189 16.19 8.94 -11.50
C VAL A 189 16.05 7.84 -12.56
N ALA A 190 15.01 7.95 -13.38
CA ALA A 190 14.87 7.22 -14.65
C ALA A 190 14.50 8.21 -15.76
N MET A 191 14.92 7.95 -16.99
CA MET A 191 14.70 8.84 -18.12
C MET A 191 14.00 8.14 -19.28
N MET A 192 13.26 8.89 -20.08
CA MET A 192 12.67 8.43 -21.33
C MET A 192 12.86 9.50 -22.41
N ASN A 193 13.30 9.07 -23.58
CA ASN A 193 13.47 9.90 -24.76
C ASN A 193 12.32 9.63 -25.72
N ILE A 194 11.67 10.69 -26.16
CA ILE A 194 10.50 10.63 -27.02
C ILE A 194 10.72 11.56 -28.20
N LEU A 195 10.29 11.14 -29.38
CA LEU A 195 10.18 12.02 -30.53
C LEU A 195 8.75 12.55 -30.60
N ALA A 196 8.58 13.86 -30.52
CA ALA A 196 7.28 14.51 -30.68
C ALA A 196 6.81 14.33 -32.13
N ASN A 197 5.68 13.64 -32.31
CA ASN A 197 5.13 13.35 -33.63
C ASN A 197 3.84 14.14 -33.88
N ASP A 198 3.01 13.61 -34.76
CA ASP A 198 1.93 14.26 -35.52
C ASP A 198 0.75 14.78 -34.68
N LYS A 199 0.91 14.91 -33.36
CA LYS A 199 -0.10 15.46 -32.45
C LYS A 199 0.35 16.80 -31.88
N ASP A 200 -0.63 17.66 -31.64
CA ASP A 200 -0.48 18.96 -30.98
C ASP A 200 -0.08 18.83 -29.50
N THR A 201 -0.26 17.64 -28.93
CA THR A 201 -0.05 17.37 -27.52
C THR A 201 0.64 16.04 -27.32
N ILE A 202 1.54 16.02 -26.34
CA ILE A 202 2.13 14.81 -25.80
C ILE A 202 1.71 14.63 -24.35
N ILE A 203 1.25 13.44 -24.00
CA ILE A 203 0.90 13.05 -22.63
C ILE A 203 1.85 11.93 -22.19
N ILE A 204 2.54 12.15 -21.09
CA ILE A 204 3.50 11.20 -20.53
C ILE A 204 3.05 10.88 -19.12
N SER A 205 2.80 9.59 -18.87
CA SER A 205 2.49 9.06 -17.56
C SER A 205 3.57 8.07 -17.13
N ALA A 206 3.91 8.09 -15.84
CA ALA A 206 4.88 7.19 -15.25
C ALA A 206 4.33 6.59 -13.95
N THR A 207 4.40 5.27 -13.82
CA THR A 207 4.08 4.54 -12.59
C THR A 207 5.35 3.94 -12.01
N VAL A 208 5.68 4.32 -10.77
CA VAL A 208 6.86 3.86 -10.05
C VAL A 208 6.43 2.84 -8.99
N SER A 209 7.06 1.67 -8.96
CA SER A 209 6.77 0.59 -8.01
C SER A 209 8.01 -0.22 -7.63
N GLY A 210 7.92 -1.04 -6.58
CA GLY A 210 8.98 -1.96 -6.16
C GLY A 210 9.51 -1.71 -4.75
N ASN A 211 10.56 -2.45 -4.38
CA ASN A 211 11.22 -2.36 -3.07
C ASN A 211 10.28 -2.53 -1.85
N GLY A 212 9.18 -3.27 -2.03
CA GLY A 212 8.20 -3.52 -0.97
C GLY A 212 7.32 -2.30 -0.62
N LEU A 213 7.29 -1.29 -1.49
CA LEU A 213 6.49 -0.06 -1.34
C LEU A 213 5.29 -0.08 -2.27
N SER A 214 4.27 0.70 -1.91
CA SER A 214 3.13 0.95 -2.79
C SER A 214 3.54 1.77 -4.01
N SER A 215 2.77 1.64 -5.09
CA SER A 215 3.06 2.33 -6.35
C SER A 215 2.59 3.78 -6.36
N SER A 216 3.36 4.67 -6.98
CA SER A 216 2.96 6.06 -7.25
C SER A 216 2.86 6.32 -8.74
N THR A 217 1.88 7.13 -9.18
CA THR A 217 1.70 7.48 -10.61
C THR A 217 1.63 8.99 -10.78
N ILE A 218 2.26 9.50 -11.84
CA ILE A 218 2.22 10.91 -12.23
C ILE A 218 2.01 11.03 -13.74
N SER A 219 1.37 12.10 -14.18
CA SER A 219 1.16 12.40 -15.60
C SER A 219 1.44 13.87 -15.89
N LYS A 220 2.01 14.15 -17.05
CA LYS A 220 2.30 15.51 -17.53
C LYS A 220 1.97 15.62 -19.01
N THR A 221 1.34 16.74 -19.36
CA THR A 221 0.98 17.07 -20.73
C THR A 221 1.81 18.25 -21.19
N ALA A 222 2.33 18.21 -22.42
CA ALA A 222 2.98 19.33 -23.08
C ALA A 222 2.35 19.60 -24.45
N GLN A 223 2.31 20.87 -24.83
CA GLN A 223 1.90 21.33 -26.15
C GLN A 223 3.12 21.29 -27.08
N ILE A 224 2.94 20.72 -28.27
CA ILE A 224 3.96 20.66 -29.31
C ILE A 224 3.88 21.92 -30.17
N LEU A 225 5.00 22.61 -30.28
CA LEU A 225 5.13 23.86 -31.04
C LEU A 225 5.62 23.58 -32.46
N ASN A 226 5.36 24.53 -33.37
CA ASN A 226 5.91 24.52 -34.73
C ASN A 226 5.59 23.26 -35.55
N MET A 227 4.41 22.66 -35.36
CA MET A 227 3.93 21.59 -36.24
C MET A 227 3.79 22.11 -37.68
N PRO A 228 4.11 21.27 -38.69
CA PRO A 228 3.78 21.60 -40.06
C PRO A 228 2.27 21.84 -40.14
N ILE A 229 1.89 22.97 -40.70
CA ILE A 229 0.50 23.22 -41.06
C ILE A 229 0.21 22.20 -42.16
N ASP A 230 -0.61 21.19 -41.86
CA ASP A 230 -1.22 20.42 -42.93
C ASP A 230 -1.91 21.43 -43.84
N GLU A 231 -1.45 21.54 -45.08
CA GLU A 231 -2.24 22.18 -46.11
C GLU A 231 -3.57 21.42 -46.11
N ILE A 232 -4.61 22.06 -45.57
CA ILE A 232 -5.97 21.60 -45.72
C ILE A 232 -6.18 21.54 -47.23
N HIS A 233 -5.97 20.37 -47.82
CA HIS A 233 -6.69 20.03 -49.02
C HIS A 233 -8.14 20.14 -48.59
N GLU A 234 -8.80 21.21 -49.04
CA GLU A 234 -10.24 21.24 -49.13
C GLU A 234 -10.61 19.99 -49.93
N GLU A 235 -10.83 18.87 -49.23
CA GLU A 235 -11.66 17.81 -49.76
C GLU A 235 -12.98 18.50 -50.05
N GLN A 236 -13.19 18.80 -51.34
CA GLN A 236 -14.48 19.14 -51.88
C GLN A 236 -15.45 18.16 -51.24
N LYS A 237 -16.35 18.67 -50.39
CA LYS A 237 -17.48 17.92 -49.88
C LYS A 237 -18.22 17.36 -51.09
N GLN A 238 -17.91 16.13 -51.48
CA GLN A 238 -18.88 15.31 -52.18
C GLN A 238 -19.96 15.05 -51.15
N GLU A 239 -21.12 15.66 -51.37
CA GLU A 239 -22.36 15.34 -50.67
C GLU A 239 -22.56 13.83 -50.76
N MET A 240 -22.23 13.15 -49.66
CA MET A 240 -22.57 11.76 -49.46
C MET A 240 -24.07 11.72 -49.18
N VAL A 241 -24.85 11.41 -50.21
CA VAL A 241 -26.25 11.05 -50.07
C VAL A 241 -26.28 9.75 -49.26
N LEU A 242 -26.57 9.84 -47.97
CA LEU A 242 -26.84 8.67 -47.13
C LEU A 242 -28.20 8.10 -47.53
N ASP A 243 -28.19 6.99 -48.25
CA ASP A 243 -29.34 6.09 -48.36
C ASP A 243 -29.55 5.39 -47.00
N SER A 244 -30.77 5.51 -46.50
CA SER A 244 -31.22 5.26 -45.13
C SER A 244 -31.28 3.78 -44.69
N SER A 245 -30.53 2.87 -45.31
CA SER A 245 -30.70 1.43 -45.10
C SER A 245 -29.54 0.68 -44.45
N ASN A 246 -28.42 1.32 -44.09
CA ASN A 246 -27.39 0.68 -43.26
C ASN A 246 -26.59 1.69 -42.42
N ILE A 247 -27.02 1.91 -41.17
CA ILE A 247 -26.21 2.58 -40.15
C ILE A 247 -25.24 1.54 -39.57
N VAL A 248 -23.98 1.58 -40.01
CA VAL A 248 -22.89 0.88 -39.33
C VAL A 248 -22.40 1.76 -38.19
N TYR A 249 -22.73 1.39 -36.95
CA TYR A 249 -22.16 1.97 -35.75
C TYR A 249 -20.70 1.52 -35.61
N ILE A 250 -19.74 2.39 -35.92
CA ILE A 250 -18.34 2.18 -35.51
C ILE A 250 -18.21 2.72 -34.08
N ILE A 251 -18.37 1.82 -33.10
CA ILE A 251 -18.03 2.05 -31.70
C ILE A 251 -16.53 1.75 -31.57
N ILE A 252 -15.71 2.75 -31.23
CA ILE A 252 -14.31 2.55 -30.81
C ILE A 252 -14.32 2.47 -29.27
N PRO A 253 -14.22 1.28 -28.64
CA PRO A 253 -14.55 1.13 -27.21
C PRO A 253 -13.39 1.35 -26.23
N ILE A 254 -12.14 1.54 -26.67
CA ILE A 254 -10.99 1.23 -25.79
C ILE A 254 -10.39 2.47 -25.09
N ALA A 255 -10.35 3.63 -25.74
CA ALA A 255 -9.68 4.80 -25.16
C ALA A 255 -10.50 5.51 -24.05
N ILE A 256 -11.83 5.52 -24.16
CA ILE A 256 -12.71 6.24 -23.21
C ILE A 256 -12.76 5.53 -21.85
N GLY A 257 -12.62 4.20 -21.83
CA GLY A 257 -12.68 3.41 -20.59
C GLY A 257 -11.51 3.70 -19.63
N ILE A 258 -10.31 3.92 -20.16
CA ILE A 258 -9.11 4.17 -19.36
C ILE A 258 -9.16 5.58 -18.75
N ILE A 259 -9.57 6.58 -19.52
CA ILE A 259 -9.73 7.96 -19.05
C ILE A 259 -10.82 8.06 -17.96
N LEU A 260 -11.96 7.38 -18.14
CA LEU A 260 -13.03 7.35 -17.12
C LEU A 260 -12.60 6.59 -15.85
N PHE A 261 -11.79 5.54 -15.97
CA PHE A 261 -11.25 4.81 -14.82
C PHE A 261 -10.25 5.66 -14.01
N ILE A 262 -9.38 6.41 -14.71
CA ILE A 262 -8.40 7.32 -14.09
C ILE A 262 -9.10 8.53 -13.43
N LEU A 263 -10.13 9.08 -14.06
CA LEU A 263 -10.90 10.21 -13.52
C LEU A 263 -11.76 9.82 -12.31
N LYS A 264 -12.33 8.60 -12.27
CA LYS A 264 -13.12 8.12 -11.13
C LYS A 264 -12.27 7.98 -9.85
N ARG A 265 -10.98 7.66 -9.98
CA ARG A 265 -10.07 7.50 -8.84
C ARG A 265 -9.63 8.83 -8.22
N THR A 266 -9.80 9.96 -8.93
CA THR A 266 -9.29 11.27 -8.52
C THR A 266 -10.36 12.25 -8.05
N GLU A 267 -11.62 11.84 -7.93
CA GLU A 267 -12.79 12.69 -7.60
C GLU A 267 -13.01 13.92 -8.52
N LYS A 268 -12.27 14.03 -9.62
CA LYS A 268 -12.29 15.19 -10.55
C LYS A 268 -13.23 15.02 -11.75
N LEU A 269 -14.00 13.93 -11.78
CA LEU A 269 -14.80 13.54 -12.94
C LEU A 269 -16.00 14.49 -13.15
N ASP A 270 -16.63 14.93 -12.05
CA ASP A 270 -17.81 15.81 -12.12
C ASP A 270 -17.45 17.25 -12.55
N GLU A 271 -16.29 17.75 -12.09
CA GLU A 271 -15.82 19.12 -12.39
C GLU A 271 -15.44 19.31 -13.88
N ILE A 272 -15.03 18.23 -14.55
CA ILE A 272 -14.65 18.23 -15.96
C ILE A 272 -15.88 17.99 -16.85
N LEU A 273 -16.82 17.14 -16.45
CA LEU A 273 -18.04 16.89 -17.22
C LEU A 273 -18.95 18.12 -17.31
N GLU A 274 -19.00 18.93 -16.24
CA GLU A 274 -19.75 20.19 -16.20
C GLU A 274 -19.12 21.25 -17.13
N LYS A 275 -17.78 21.31 -17.22
CA LYS A 275 -17.07 22.26 -18.09
C LYS A 275 -17.17 21.98 -19.59
N ILE A 276 -17.44 20.73 -19.98
CA ILE A 276 -17.48 20.34 -21.41
C ILE A 276 -18.94 20.24 -21.92
N GLY A 277 -19.95 20.40 -21.07
CA GLY A 277 -21.36 20.39 -21.48
C GLY A 277 -21.86 19.02 -21.99
N ILE A 278 -21.21 17.94 -21.57
CA ILE A 278 -21.48 16.56 -22.03
C ILE A 278 -22.41 15.80 -21.04
N GLY A 279 -22.68 16.36 -19.86
CA GLY A 279 -23.47 15.71 -18.80
C GLY A 279 -24.80 15.12 -19.29
N GLU A 280 -25.59 15.90 -20.04
CA GLU A 280 -26.90 15.46 -20.55
C GLU A 280 -26.80 14.30 -21.56
N LYS A 281 -25.74 14.25 -22.37
CA LYS A 281 -25.55 13.19 -23.38
C LYS A 281 -25.12 11.85 -22.76
N ILE A 282 -24.47 11.88 -21.60
CA ILE A 282 -24.04 10.66 -20.90
C ILE A 282 -25.23 10.01 -20.20
N GLU A 283 -26.18 10.81 -19.69
CA GLU A 283 -27.39 10.31 -19.04
C GLU A 283 -28.28 9.55 -20.04
N ASP A 284 -28.43 10.07 -21.25
CA ASP A 284 -29.09 9.41 -22.40
C ASP A 284 -28.43 8.08 -22.80
N ILE A 285 -27.10 8.01 -22.74
CA ILE A 285 -26.34 6.78 -23.05
C ILE A 285 -26.51 5.76 -21.92
N LYS A 286 -26.57 6.20 -20.66
CA LYS A 286 -26.77 5.36 -19.48
C LYS A 286 -28.19 4.75 -19.47
N GLU A 287 -29.19 5.52 -19.88
CA GLU A 287 -30.57 5.07 -20.04
C GLU A 287 -30.73 4.09 -21.23
N LYS A 288 -30.03 4.32 -22.34
CA LYS A 288 -30.02 3.37 -23.47
C LYS A 288 -29.31 2.05 -23.12
N LEU A 289 -28.24 2.09 -22.31
CA LEU A 289 -27.53 0.89 -21.85
C LEU A 289 -28.31 0.08 -20.80
N SER A 290 -29.11 0.72 -19.94
CA SER A 290 -29.95 0.01 -18.97
C SER A 290 -31.07 -0.78 -19.65
N ASN A 291 -31.62 -0.25 -20.75
CA ASN A 291 -32.64 -0.92 -21.56
C ASN A 291 -32.11 -2.11 -22.38
N ILE A 292 -30.80 -2.15 -22.69
CA ILE A 292 -30.16 -3.29 -23.36
C ILE A 292 -29.87 -4.42 -22.37
N ARG A 293 -29.61 -4.10 -21.09
CA ARG A 293 -29.34 -5.09 -20.03
C ARG A 293 -30.61 -5.75 -19.48
N ASN A 294 -31.79 -5.17 -19.72
CA ASN A 294 -33.09 -5.69 -19.29
C ASN A 294 -33.89 -6.38 -20.42
N ARG A 295 -33.22 -6.77 -21.51
CA ARG A 295 -33.71 -7.70 -22.55
C ARG A 295 -32.83 -8.93 -22.59
#